data_AF-A0A523E4I6-F1
#
_entry.id   AF-A0A523E4I6-F1
#
_cell.length_a   1.000
_cell.length_b   1.000
_cell.length_c   1.000
_cell.angle_alpha   90.00
_cell.angle_beta   90.00
_cell.angle_gamma   90.00
#
_symmetry.space_group_name_H-M   'P 1'
#
loop_
_entity.id
_entity.type
_entity.pdbx_description
1 polymer ?
#
loop_
_entity_poly.entity_id
_entity_poly.type
_entity_poly.pdbx_seq_one_letter_code
_entity_poly.pdbx_strand_id
1 'polypeptide(L)'
;MLLIFVGLACTPSSFAQSSREQAMELAKEALALEENLSVDSLQLRRLEPAEWPDASLGCPEAGKTYAQVATSGYRAVLSAEGTVFRVHVGGGNAVVCGEALRAAGFTPRSGPTFAKGPEPPIPQPTKPALKRLVAQASRDLAERLRSLHSSP
;
A
#
# COMPACT_ATOMS: atom_id res chain seq x y z
N MET A 1 43.62 20.63 -10.47
CA MET A 1 42.43 21.26 -11.08
C MET A 1 41.26 20.31 -10.88
N LEU A 2 40.34 20.71 -10.00
CA LEU A 2 39.24 19.95 -9.44
C LEU A 2 38.11 19.82 -10.47
N LEU A 3 37.62 18.62 -10.77
CA LEU A 3 36.35 18.44 -11.50
C LEU A 3 35.41 17.60 -10.62
N ILE A 4 34.58 18.33 -9.88
CA ILE A 4 33.50 17.82 -9.05
C ILE A 4 32.41 17.30 -10.00
N PHE A 5 32.25 15.98 -10.09
CA PHE A 5 31.01 15.37 -10.59
C PHE A 5 29.96 15.42 -9.47
N VAL A 6 29.32 16.57 -9.29
CA VAL A 6 28.02 16.62 -8.59
C VAL A 6 26.99 16.15 -9.61
N GLY A 7 26.78 14.84 -9.63
CA GLY A 7 25.61 14.25 -10.24
C GLY A 7 24.39 14.72 -9.45
N LEU A 8 23.65 15.66 -10.02
CA LEU A 8 22.29 16.00 -9.56
C LEU A 8 21.44 14.73 -9.68
N ALA A 9 21.31 14.00 -8.57
CA ALA A 9 20.18 13.11 -8.37
C ALA A 9 18.94 14.00 -8.27
N CYS A 10 18.22 14.21 -9.38
CA CYS A 10 16.83 14.65 -9.31
C CYS A 10 16.04 13.51 -8.65
N THR A 11 15.84 13.57 -7.34
CA THR A 11 14.91 12.68 -6.63
C THR A 11 13.56 13.41 -6.45
N PRO A 12 12.60 13.27 -7.39
CA PRO A 12 11.27 13.86 -7.21
C PRO A 12 10.42 13.18 -6.10
N SER A 13 10.96 12.21 -5.35
CA SER A 13 10.17 11.40 -4.42
C SER A 13 9.94 12.02 -3.03
N SER A 14 10.69 13.05 -2.61
CA SER A 14 10.67 13.50 -1.20
C SER A 14 9.36 14.20 -0.78
N PHE A 15 8.71 14.93 -1.69
CA PHE A 15 7.44 15.64 -1.41
C PHE A 15 6.20 14.73 -1.45
N ALA A 16 6.19 13.76 -2.38
CA ALA A 16 5.11 12.78 -2.46
C ALA A 16 5.15 11.79 -1.29
N GLN A 17 6.36 11.43 -0.83
CA GLN A 17 6.57 10.65 0.37
C GLN A 17 6.03 11.43 1.59
N SER A 18 6.50 12.65 1.83
CA SER A 18 6.06 13.43 3.00
C SER A 18 4.55 13.67 3.05
N SER A 19 3.92 13.89 1.91
CA SER A 19 2.46 14.05 1.80
C SER A 19 1.70 12.75 2.12
N ARG A 20 2.27 11.59 1.76
CA ARG A 20 1.73 10.26 2.06
C ARG A 20 1.86 9.94 3.54
N GLU A 21 3.00 10.26 4.16
CA GLU A 21 3.17 10.09 5.61
C GLU A 21 2.22 10.99 6.39
N GLN A 22 2.09 12.26 6.01
CA GLN A 22 1.12 13.18 6.60
C GLN A 22 -0.32 12.66 6.46
N ALA A 23 -0.68 12.15 5.29
CA ALA A 23 -2.01 11.59 5.08
C ALA A 23 -2.26 10.32 5.90
N MET A 24 -1.24 9.47 6.07
CA MET A 24 -1.34 8.31 6.95
C MET A 24 -1.59 8.73 8.41
N GLU A 25 -0.85 9.73 8.89
CA GLU A 25 -0.98 10.21 10.26
C GLU A 25 -2.36 10.81 10.50
N LEU A 26 -2.78 11.76 9.64
CA LEU A 26 -4.12 12.36 9.70
C LEU A 26 -5.22 11.30 9.66
N ALA A 27 -5.07 10.25 8.84
CA ALA A 27 -6.06 9.18 8.76
C ALA A 27 -6.15 8.38 10.06
N LYS A 28 -4.99 8.10 10.71
CA LYS A 28 -4.96 7.38 11.98
C LYS A 28 -5.50 8.23 13.12
N GLU A 29 -5.11 9.50 13.20
CA GLU A 29 -5.59 10.44 14.21
C GLU A 29 -7.11 10.60 14.15
N ALA A 30 -7.67 10.80 12.95
CA ALA A 30 -9.12 10.93 12.76
C ALA A 30 -9.87 9.68 13.23
N LEU A 31 -9.36 8.48 12.92
CA LEU A 31 -9.98 7.24 13.35
C LEU A 31 -9.82 6.98 14.86
N ALA A 32 -8.64 7.30 15.42
CA ALA A 32 -8.36 7.17 16.85
C ALA A 32 -9.30 8.05 17.68
N LEU A 33 -9.58 9.28 17.22
CA LEU A 33 -10.51 10.20 17.84
C LEU A 33 -11.96 9.72 17.77
N GLU A 34 -12.41 9.26 16.60
CA GLU A 34 -13.80 8.83 16.38
C GLU A 34 -14.14 7.56 17.17
N GLU A 35 -13.26 6.55 17.16
CA GLU A 35 -13.50 5.24 17.76
C GLU A 35 -12.88 5.11 19.18
N ASN A 36 -12.24 6.17 19.68
CA ASN A 36 -11.53 6.19 20.97
C ASN A 36 -10.49 5.06 21.10
N LEU A 37 -9.73 4.84 20.04
CA LEU A 37 -8.67 3.83 19.92
C LEU A 37 -7.28 4.47 20.00
N SER A 38 -6.26 3.68 20.33
CA SER A 38 -4.87 4.16 20.24
C SER A 38 -4.39 4.19 18.79
N VAL A 39 -3.71 5.26 18.38
CA VAL A 39 -3.07 5.38 17.05
C VAL A 39 -2.16 4.16 16.75
N ASP A 40 -1.52 3.61 17.78
CA ASP A 40 -0.63 2.44 17.67
C ASP A 40 -1.37 1.13 17.41
N SER A 41 -2.64 1.02 17.78
CA SER A 41 -3.45 -0.19 17.50
C SER A 41 -4.02 -0.20 16.08
N LEU A 42 -3.91 0.92 15.35
CA LEU A 42 -4.40 1.08 13.99
C LEU A 42 -3.37 0.58 12.97
N GLN A 43 -3.77 -0.41 12.16
CA GLN A 43 -2.94 -0.92 11.07
C GLN A 43 -3.38 -0.33 9.72
N LEU A 44 -2.45 0.30 9.02
CA LEU A 44 -2.66 0.73 7.64
C LEU A 44 -2.66 -0.48 6.70
N ARG A 45 -3.81 -0.75 6.07
CA ARG A 45 -3.96 -1.81 5.08
C ARG A 45 -3.68 -1.32 3.66
N ARG A 46 -4.05 -0.08 3.35
CA ARG A 46 -3.95 0.50 2.01
C ARG A 46 -3.95 2.02 2.10
N LEU A 47 -3.12 2.67 1.27
CA LEU A 47 -3.10 4.12 1.11
C LEU A 47 -2.83 4.48 -0.33
N GLU A 48 -3.84 5.02 -0.99
CA GLU A 48 -3.84 5.36 -2.42
C GLU A 48 -4.11 6.85 -2.59
N PRO A 49 -3.41 7.54 -3.51
CA PRO A 49 -3.78 8.90 -3.88
C PRO A 49 -5.19 8.89 -4.49
N ALA A 50 -5.98 9.90 -4.15
CA ALA A 50 -7.35 10.07 -4.61
C ALA A 50 -7.63 11.55 -4.88
N GLU A 51 -8.57 11.81 -5.78
CA GLU A 51 -9.07 13.17 -6.04
C GLU A 51 -10.55 13.21 -5.71
N TRP A 52 -10.93 14.17 -4.87
CA TRP A 52 -12.29 14.32 -4.37
C TRP A 52 -13.01 15.41 -5.17
N PRO A 53 -14.24 15.18 -5.62
CA PRO A 53 -14.98 16.16 -6.42
C PRO A 53 -15.42 17.40 -5.61
N ASP A 54 -15.48 17.27 -4.28
CA ASP A 54 -15.96 18.30 -3.37
C ASP A 54 -15.22 18.27 -2.01
N ALA A 55 -15.49 19.28 -1.19
CA ALA A 55 -14.93 19.42 0.16
C ALA A 55 -15.51 18.40 1.16
N SER A 56 -16.49 17.57 0.78
CA SER A 56 -16.98 16.48 1.65
C SER A 56 -16.05 15.27 1.64
N LEU A 57 -15.05 15.25 0.75
CA LEU A 57 -14.13 14.13 0.56
C LEU A 57 -14.89 12.81 0.27
N GLY A 58 -16.07 12.92 -0.35
CA GLY A 58 -16.95 11.79 -0.66
C GLY A 58 -17.80 11.28 0.52
N CYS A 59 -17.84 12.00 1.64
CA CYS A 59 -18.58 11.64 2.86
C CYS A 59 -19.45 12.80 3.34
N PRO A 60 -20.49 13.17 2.58
CA PRO A 60 -21.33 14.31 2.91
C PRO A 60 -22.20 14.01 4.14
N GLU A 61 -22.18 14.93 5.10
CA GLU A 61 -23.11 14.91 6.22
C GLU A 61 -24.47 15.49 5.80
N ALA A 62 -25.55 14.91 6.32
CA ALA A 62 -26.90 15.37 6.04
C ALA A 62 -27.10 16.83 6.50
N GLY A 63 -27.59 17.68 5.59
CA GLY A 63 -27.91 19.08 5.89
C GLY A 63 -26.73 20.05 5.75
N LYS A 64 -25.53 19.59 5.37
CA LYS A 64 -24.39 20.48 5.06
C LYS A 64 -24.28 20.71 3.55
N THR A 65 -23.88 21.93 3.17
CA THR A 65 -23.53 22.28 1.79
C THR A 65 -22.02 22.33 1.66
N TYR A 66 -21.47 21.61 0.70
CA TYR A 66 -20.03 21.53 0.47
C TYR A 66 -19.64 22.27 -0.81
N ALA A 67 -18.47 22.90 -0.79
CA ALA A 67 -17.90 23.54 -1.97
C ALA A 67 -17.48 22.47 -2.99
N GLN A 68 -17.83 22.69 -4.26
CA GLN A 68 -17.49 21.84 -5.40
C GLN A 68 -16.07 22.13 -5.88
N VAL A 69 -15.09 21.84 -5.01
CA VAL A 69 -13.67 22.08 -5.28
C VAL A 69 -12.96 20.73 -5.36
N ALA A 70 -12.37 20.47 -6.52
CA ALA A 70 -11.53 19.30 -6.73
C ALA A 70 -10.36 19.32 -5.72
N THR A 71 -10.36 18.39 -4.78
CA THR A 71 -9.40 18.33 -3.69
C THR A 71 -8.54 17.08 -3.84
N SER A 72 -7.26 17.26 -4.13
CA SER A 72 -6.31 16.15 -4.11
C SER A 72 -6.09 15.65 -2.69
N GLY A 73 -5.94 14.35 -2.53
CA GLY A 73 -5.87 13.71 -1.23
C GLY A 73 -5.51 12.24 -1.31
N TYR A 74 -5.92 11.49 -0.28
CA TYR A 74 -5.65 10.07 -0.17
C TYR A 74 -6.86 9.31 0.35
N ARG A 75 -7.01 8.08 -0.12
CA ARG A 75 -7.93 7.09 0.43
C ARG A 75 -7.14 6.08 1.25
N ALA A 76 -7.34 6.12 2.55
CA ALA A 76 -6.76 5.20 3.51
C ALA A 76 -7.76 4.09 3.88
N VAL A 77 -7.26 2.87 4.02
CA VAL A 77 -7.99 1.76 4.63
C VAL A 77 -7.21 1.35 5.87
N LEU A 78 -7.82 1.54 7.02
CA LEU A 78 -7.26 1.20 8.33
C LEU A 78 -8.01 0.01 8.90
N SER A 79 -7.34 -0.79 9.72
CA SER A 79 -7.97 -1.87 10.46
C SER A 79 -7.60 -1.81 11.93
N ALA A 80 -8.60 -2.00 12.80
CA ALA A 80 -8.44 -2.04 14.24
C ALA A 80 -9.34 -3.13 14.82
N GLU A 81 -8.80 -3.95 15.71
CA GLU A 81 -9.55 -5.04 16.40
C GLU A 81 -10.38 -5.94 15.46
N GLY A 82 -9.87 -6.17 14.23
CA GLY A 82 -10.57 -6.98 13.22
C GLY A 82 -11.68 -6.26 12.44
N THR A 83 -11.91 -4.97 12.73
CA THR A 83 -12.82 -4.09 12.00
C THR A 83 -12.05 -3.26 10.98
N VAL A 84 -12.63 -3.05 9.79
CA VAL A 84 -12.01 -2.27 8.72
C VAL A 84 -12.74 -0.94 8.56
N PHE A 85 -11.96 0.14 8.51
CA PHE A 85 -12.42 1.51 8.38
C PHE A 85 -11.84 2.14 7.12
N ARG A 86 -12.65 2.91 6.41
CA ARG A 86 -12.21 3.75 5.29
C ARG A 86 -12.08 5.17 5.79
N VAL A 87 -10.95 5.79 5.52
CA VAL A 87 -10.69 7.17 5.89
C VAL A 87 -10.25 7.94 4.65
N HIS A 88 -10.91 9.05 4.37
CA HIS A 88 -10.64 9.90 3.23
C HIS A 88 -9.93 11.16 3.71
N VAL A 89 -8.76 11.42 3.14
CA VAL A 89 -7.90 12.55 3.50
C VAL A 89 -7.88 13.53 2.34
N GLY A 90 -7.98 14.81 2.61
CA GLY A 90 -7.90 15.87 1.60
C GLY A 90 -7.96 17.25 2.23
N GLY A 91 -7.33 18.24 1.60
CA GLY A 91 -7.37 19.64 2.06
C GLY A 91 -6.84 19.85 3.49
N GLY A 92 -5.95 18.98 3.96
CA GLY A 92 -5.40 19.01 5.32
C GLY A 92 -6.28 18.39 6.41
N ASN A 93 -7.40 17.76 6.06
CA ASN A 93 -8.30 17.08 6.99
C ASN A 93 -8.50 15.61 6.60
N ALA A 94 -8.99 14.80 7.54
CA ALA A 94 -9.34 13.40 7.33
C ALA A 94 -10.74 13.12 7.88
N VAL A 95 -11.53 12.34 7.13
CA VAL A 95 -12.92 11.99 7.45
C VAL A 95 -13.09 10.49 7.40
N VAL A 96 -13.65 9.89 8.46
CA VAL A 96 -13.99 8.46 8.51
C VAL A 96 -15.32 8.25 7.76
N CYS A 97 -15.33 7.30 6.84
CA CYS A 97 -16.34 7.21 5.79
C CYS A 97 -17.14 5.91 5.80
N GLY A 98 -18.43 6.03 6.11
CA GLY A 98 -19.42 4.95 6.15
C GLY A 98 -19.36 4.15 7.45
N GLU A 99 -20.24 3.16 7.57
CA GLU A 99 -20.26 2.26 8.73
C GLU A 99 -18.96 1.45 8.79
N ALA A 100 -18.38 1.36 9.98
CA ALA A 100 -17.30 0.45 10.28
C ALA A 100 -17.68 -0.93 9.74
N LEU A 101 -16.91 -1.44 8.78
CA LEU A 101 -17.13 -2.79 8.26
C LEU A 101 -16.67 -3.75 9.34
N ARG A 102 -17.51 -3.92 10.38
CA ARG A 102 -17.40 -5.03 11.32
C ARG A 102 -17.50 -6.27 10.46
N ALA A 103 -16.60 -7.23 10.67
CA ALA A 103 -16.67 -8.54 10.05
C ALA A 103 -17.96 -9.34 10.44
N ALA A 104 -19.03 -8.69 10.88
CA ALA A 104 -20.36 -9.27 11.05
C ALA A 104 -21.02 -9.39 9.67
N GLY A 105 -20.72 -10.49 8.97
CA GLY A 105 -21.42 -10.88 7.75
C GLY A 105 -20.64 -10.73 6.46
N PHE A 106 -19.39 -10.26 6.50
CA PHE A 106 -18.42 -10.69 5.49
C PHE A 106 -18.13 -12.17 5.78
N THR A 107 -19.03 -13.06 5.35
CA THR A 107 -18.48 -14.22 4.65
C THR A 107 -17.66 -13.59 3.54
N PRO A 108 -16.35 -13.85 3.45
CA PRO A 108 -15.71 -13.66 2.18
C PRO A 108 -16.54 -14.51 1.22
N ARG A 109 -17.42 -13.91 0.41
CA ARG A 109 -17.46 -14.38 -0.96
C ARG A 109 -16.04 -14.17 -1.37
N SER A 110 -15.28 -15.25 -1.41
CA SER A 110 -13.84 -15.29 -1.66
C SER A 110 -13.55 -14.61 -3.00
N GLY A 111 -13.63 -13.29 -3.05
CA GLY A 111 -12.77 -12.48 -3.88
C GLY A 111 -11.36 -12.73 -3.35
N PRO A 112 -10.38 -12.92 -4.24
CA PRO A 112 -9.10 -13.45 -3.86
C PRO A 112 -8.52 -12.58 -2.76
N THR A 113 -8.44 -13.20 -1.58
CA THR A 113 -7.59 -12.79 -0.49
C THR A 113 -6.26 -12.36 -1.11
N PHE A 114 -5.83 -11.11 -0.91
CA PHE A 114 -4.40 -10.78 -0.93
C PHE A 114 -3.72 -11.36 0.34
N ALA A 115 -4.10 -12.58 0.74
CA ALA A 115 -3.09 -13.55 1.07
C ALA A 115 -2.11 -13.57 -0.12
N LYS A 116 -0.91 -14.12 0.03
CA LYS A 116 -0.32 -14.72 -1.16
C LYS A 116 -1.44 -15.63 -1.71
N GLY A 117 -2.13 -15.23 -2.80
CA GLY A 117 -3.12 -16.09 -3.44
C GLY A 117 -2.41 -17.44 -3.65
N PRO A 118 -3.12 -18.57 -3.78
CA PRO A 118 -2.44 -19.80 -4.20
C PRO A 118 -1.53 -19.41 -5.35
N GLU A 119 -0.21 -19.45 -5.11
CA GLU A 119 0.72 -18.83 -6.05
C GLU A 119 0.42 -19.52 -7.36
N PRO A 120 0.00 -18.76 -8.41
CA PRO A 120 -0.39 -19.40 -9.66
C PRO A 120 0.73 -20.37 -9.99
N PRO A 121 0.43 -21.67 -10.16
CA PRO A 121 1.47 -22.68 -10.19
C PRO A 121 2.45 -22.23 -11.26
N ILE A 122 3.68 -21.91 -10.85
CA ILE A 122 4.70 -21.43 -11.77
C ILE A 122 4.73 -22.47 -12.89
N PRO A 123 4.43 -22.09 -14.15
CA PRO A 123 4.25 -23.07 -15.20
C PRO A 123 5.55 -23.86 -15.34
N GLN A 124 5.51 -25.13 -14.93
CA GLN A 124 6.69 -25.97 -15.04
C GLN A 124 7.03 -26.12 -16.52
N PRO A 125 8.31 -26.02 -16.91
CA PRO A 125 8.71 -26.21 -18.29
C PRO A 125 8.27 -27.61 -18.76
N THR A 126 7.26 -27.70 -19.60
CA THR A 126 6.70 -28.99 -20.07
C THR A 126 7.60 -29.66 -21.09
N LYS A 127 8.38 -28.87 -21.85
CA LYS A 127 9.30 -29.35 -22.87
C LYS A 127 10.53 -30.02 -22.22
N PRO A 128 10.89 -31.28 -22.57
CA PRO A 128 12.07 -31.97 -22.06
C PRO A 128 13.38 -31.21 -22.30
N ALA A 129 13.49 -30.50 -23.42
CA ALA A 129 14.64 -29.64 -23.71
C ALA A 129 14.77 -28.49 -22.69
N LEU A 130 13.65 -27.84 -22.35
CA LEU A 130 13.63 -26.72 -21.40
C LEU A 130 13.96 -27.18 -19.98
N LYS A 131 13.47 -28.36 -19.57
CA LYS A 131 13.85 -28.99 -18.28
C LYS A 131 15.36 -29.24 -18.20
N ARG A 132 15.98 -29.73 -19.28
CA ARG A 132 17.43 -29.99 -19.33
C ARG A 132 18.25 -28.71 -19.23
N LEU A 133 17.81 -27.63 -19.89
CA LEU A 133 18.48 -26.33 -19.83
C LEU A 133 18.45 -25.73 -18.42
N VAL A 134 17.28 -25.74 -17.76
CA VAL A 134 17.16 -25.26 -16.37
C VAL A 134 18.07 -26.07 -15.44
N ALA A 135 18.08 -27.40 -15.57
CA ALA A 135 18.93 -28.26 -14.75
C ALA A 135 20.43 -28.00 -14.99
N GLN A 136 20.83 -27.71 -16.23
CA GLN A 136 22.21 -27.37 -16.57
C GLN A 136 22.61 -26.03 -15.94
N ALA A 137 21.76 -25.01 -16.06
CA ALA A 137 22.01 -23.69 -15.50
C ALA A 137 22.12 -23.74 -13.96
N SER A 138 21.27 -24.51 -13.29
CA SER A 138 21.35 -24.68 -11.83
C SER A 138 22.65 -25.37 -11.38
N ARG A 139 23.15 -26.35 -12.15
CA ARG A 139 24.43 -27.02 -11.86
C ARG A 139 25.62 -26.08 -12.03
N ASP A 140 25.66 -25.34 -13.13
CA ASP A 140 26.72 -24.35 -13.41
C ASP A 140 26.77 -23.28 -12.31
N LEU A 141 25.62 -22.74 -11.92
CA LEU A 141 25.53 -21.77 -10.84
C LEU A 141 26.04 -22.36 -9.51
N ALA A 142 25.66 -23.59 -9.18
CA ALA A 142 26.12 -24.25 -7.95
C ALA A 142 27.64 -24.49 -7.93
N GLU A 143 28.24 -24.82 -9.07
CA GLU A 143 29.70 -24.92 -9.21
C GLU A 143 30.39 -23.57 -9.00
N ARG A 144 29.89 -22.51 -9.66
CA ARG A 144 30.45 -21.15 -9.52
C ARG A 144 30.34 -20.65 -8.09
N LEU A 145 29.20 -20.85 -7.44
CA LEU A 145 29.03 -20.49 -6.02
C LEU A 145 30.00 -21.25 -5.13
N ARG A 146 30.22 -22.55 -5.35
CA ARG A 146 31.22 -23.32 -4.58
C ARG A 146 32.64 -22.80 -4.79
N SER A 147 33.01 -22.47 -6.02
CA SER A 147 34.32 -21.86 -6.32
C SER A 147 34.52 -20.52 -5.62
N LEU A 148 33.48 -19.70 -5.46
CA LEU A 148 33.57 -18.42 -4.76
C LEU A 148 33.78 -18.58 -3.24
N HIS A 149 33.21 -19.63 -2.64
CA HIS A 149 33.36 -19.88 -1.20
C HIS A 149 34.60 -20.74 -0.85
N SER A 150 35.26 -21.33 -1.84
CA SER A 150 36.50 -22.11 -1.66
C SER A 150 37.79 -21.33 -1.93
N SER A 151 37.71 -20.03 -2.22
CA SER A 151 38.90 -19.17 -2.31
C SER A 151 39.27 -18.66 -0.91
N PRO A 152 40.47 -18.99 -0.36
CA PRO A 152 40.94 -18.50 0.94
C PRO A 152 41.28 -17.00 0.91
#